data_AF-A0A434GDF3-F1
#
_entry.id   AF-A0A434GDF3-F1
#
_cell.length_a   1.000
_cell.length_b   1.000
_cell.length_c   1.000
_cell.angle_alpha   90.00
_cell.angle_beta   90.00
_cell.angle_gamma   90.00
#
_symmetry.space_group_name_H-M   'P 1'
#
loop_
_entity.id
_entity.type
_entity.pdbx_description
1 polymer ?
#
loop_
_entity_poly.entity_id
_entity_poly.type
_entity_poly.pdbx_seq_one_letter_code
_entity_poly.pdbx_strand_id
1 'polypeptide(L)'
;ASMSPYEIAHPGGSVEHWNPEAGSVWLTRLLQQWPNAIWLNPEAEKNWRYTHSIAMIGEIFGGRMFPLTLAGLEAATRQLSRKH
;
A
#
# COMPACT_ATOMS: atom_id res chain seq x y z
N ALA A 1 1.90 6.70 -6.80
CA ALA A 1 1.31 7.55 -5.76
C ALA A 1 2.39 7.66 -4.70
N SER A 2 3.14 8.76 -4.73
CA SER A 2 4.20 9.02 -3.77
C SER A 2 3.60 9.73 -2.56
N MET A 3 3.05 8.95 -1.63
CA MET A 3 2.76 9.46 -0.29
C MET A 3 4.08 9.77 0.41
N SER A 4 4.11 10.84 1.20
CA SER A 4 5.21 11.15 2.09
C SER A 4 5.32 10.03 3.14
N PRO A 5 6.53 9.56 3.50
CA PRO A 5 6.70 8.58 4.58
C PRO A 5 6.06 9.00 5.91
N TYR A 6 5.96 10.31 6.16
CA TYR A 6 5.31 10.85 7.35
C TYR A 6 3.80 10.61 7.39
N GLU A 7 3.11 10.60 6.24
CA GLU A 7 1.68 10.26 6.13
C GLU A 7 1.39 8.83 6.60
N ILE A 8 2.41 7.94 6.55
CA ILE A 8 2.28 6.53 6.91
C ILE A 8 2.74 6.28 8.36
N ALA A 9 3.83 6.90 8.78
CA ALA A 9 4.50 6.58 10.04
C ALA A 9 4.02 7.39 11.26
N HIS A 10 3.49 8.61 11.08
CA HIS A 10 3.27 9.54 12.20
C HIS A 10 1.80 10.00 12.34
N PRO A 11 1.28 10.11 13.58
CA PRO A 11 0.10 10.91 13.87
C PRO A 11 0.30 12.36 13.40
N GLY A 12 -0.73 12.98 12.83
CA GLY A 12 -0.68 14.32 12.25
C GLY A 12 0.05 14.40 10.90
N GLY A 13 0.43 13.26 10.32
CA GLY A 13 1.20 13.23 9.06
C GLY A 13 0.40 13.48 7.79
N SER A 14 -0.93 13.55 7.85
CA SER A 14 -1.78 13.82 6.67
C SER A 14 -1.67 15.27 6.22
N VAL A 15 -1.52 15.47 4.91
CA VAL A 15 -1.36 16.80 4.29
C VAL A 15 -2.61 17.68 4.41
N GLU A 16 -3.79 17.08 4.60
CA GLU A 16 -5.07 17.82 4.55
C GLU A 16 -5.77 18.00 5.91
N HIS A 17 -5.59 17.10 6.89
CA HIS A 17 -6.22 17.19 8.21
C HIS A 17 -5.34 16.56 9.31
N TRP A 18 -5.37 17.10 10.52
CA TRP A 18 -4.69 16.47 11.66
C TRP A 18 -5.34 15.11 11.97
N ASN A 19 -4.62 14.02 11.70
CA ASN A 19 -5.07 12.67 12.04
C ASN A 19 -4.49 12.24 13.39
N PRO A 20 -5.31 11.82 14.37
CA PRO A 20 -4.83 11.38 15.68
C PRO A 20 -4.02 10.07 15.63
N GLU A 21 -4.10 9.33 14.52
CA GLU A 21 -3.45 8.03 14.33
C GLU A 21 -2.68 8.00 13.01
N ALA A 22 -1.57 7.25 12.98
CA ALA A 22 -0.72 7.11 11.79
C ALA A 22 -1.44 6.34 10.65
N GLY A 23 -1.11 6.63 9.39
CA GLY A 23 -1.71 5.96 8.23
C GLY A 23 -1.51 4.43 8.23
N SER A 24 -0.38 3.94 8.74
CA SER A 24 -0.12 2.51 8.93
C SER A 24 -1.14 1.81 9.84
N VAL A 25 -1.67 2.49 10.86
CA VAL A 25 -2.71 1.95 11.75
C VAL A 25 -3.99 1.72 10.98
N TRP A 26 -4.41 2.69 10.17
CA TRP A 26 -5.60 2.59 9.32
C TRP A 26 -5.46 1.50 8.27
N LEU A 27 -4.30 1.42 7.59
CA LEU A 27 -4.04 0.36 6.61
C LEU A 27 -4.05 -1.03 7.27
N THR A 28 -3.48 -1.16 8.47
CA THR A 28 -3.52 -2.43 9.22
C THR A 28 -4.95 -2.82 9.56
N ARG A 29 -5.78 -1.88 10.04
CA ARG A 29 -7.21 -2.13 10.31
C ARG A 29 -7.98 -2.52 9.05
N LEU A 30 -7.71 -1.85 7.93
CA LEU A 30 -8.29 -2.19 6.63
C LEU A 30 -7.95 -3.64 6.26
N LEU A 31 -6.70 -4.06 6.42
CA LEU A 31 -6.28 -5.43 6.11
C LEU A 31 -6.84 -6.47 7.11
N GLN A 32 -7.12 -6.09 8.35
CA GLN A 32 -7.82 -6.95 9.30
C GLN A 32 -9.28 -7.17 8.89
N GLN A 33 -9.97 -6.11 8.46
CA GLN A 33 -11.38 -6.19 8.02
C GLN A 33 -11.52 -6.85 6.65
N TRP A 34 -10.63 -6.54 5.72
CA TRP A 34 -10.58 -7.07 4.36
C TRP A 34 -9.24 -7.76 4.11
N PRO A 35 -9.10 -9.02 4.54
CA PRO A 35 -7.85 -9.76 4.37
C PRO A 35 -7.54 -10.04 2.89
N ASN A 36 -8.51 -9.90 1.98
CA ASN A 36 -8.35 -10.04 0.54
C ASN A 36 -8.21 -8.68 -0.14
N ALA A 37 -7.14 -7.97 0.20
CA ALA A 37 -6.79 -6.70 -0.42
C ALA A 37 -5.41 -6.78 -1.09
N ILE A 38 -5.20 -5.89 -2.06
CA ILE A 38 -3.93 -5.68 -2.76
C ILE A 38 -3.68 -4.18 -2.86
N TRP A 39 -2.42 -3.79 -3.10
CA TRP A 39 -2.07 -2.41 -3.42
C TRP A 39 -1.65 -2.28 -4.87
N LEU A 40 -2.23 -1.35 -5.62
CA LEU A 40 -1.78 -0.99 -6.96
C LEU A 40 -0.89 0.24 -6.89
N ASN A 41 0.34 0.11 -7.35
CA ASN A 41 1.30 1.21 -7.36
C ASN A 41 1.57 1.68 -8.80
N PRO A 42 1.27 2.95 -9.15
CA PRO A 42 1.57 3.47 -10.48
C PRO A 42 3.05 3.82 -10.68
N GLU A 43 3.87 3.81 -9.62
CA GLU A 43 5.32 3.95 -9.77
C GLU A 43 5.93 2.71 -10.43
N ALA A 44 6.92 2.93 -11.30
CA ALA A 44 7.64 1.83 -11.92
C ALA A 44 8.35 0.97 -10.86
N GLU A 45 8.25 -0.36 -10.97
CA GLU A 45 8.76 -1.29 -9.93
C GLU A 45 10.23 -1.10 -9.58
N LYS A 46 11.04 -0.73 -10.58
CA LYS A 46 12.46 -0.40 -10.38
C LYS A 46 12.69 0.70 -9.34
N ASN A 47 11.72 1.58 -9.13
CA ASN A 47 11.78 2.69 -8.19
C ASN A 47 11.35 2.28 -6.77
N TRP A 48 10.66 1.15 -6.60
CA TRP A 48 10.04 0.79 -5.31
C TRP A 48 11.06 0.61 -4.18
N ARG A 49 12.26 0.13 -4.50
CA ARG A 49 13.35 -0.03 -3.53
C ARG A 49 13.99 1.29 -3.10
N TYR A 50 13.83 2.34 -3.90
CA TYR A 50 14.45 3.65 -3.65
C TYR A 50 13.53 4.61 -2.92
N THR A 51 12.22 4.35 -2.92
CA THR A 51 11.23 5.18 -2.22
C THR A 51 10.81 4.51 -0.92
N HIS A 52 11.23 5.09 0.21
CA HIS A 52 10.99 4.51 1.54
C HIS A 52 9.50 4.26 1.84
N SER A 53 8.60 5.18 1.49
CA SER A 53 7.16 5.00 1.68
C SER A 53 6.59 3.83 0.88
N ILE A 54 7.12 3.57 -0.32
CA ILE A 54 6.71 2.42 -1.13
C ILE A 54 7.14 1.10 -0.46
N ALA A 55 8.35 1.06 0.10
CA ALA A 55 8.81 -0.10 0.87
C ALA A 55 7.89 -0.38 2.08
N MET A 56 7.54 0.66 2.84
CA MET A 56 6.61 0.54 3.98
C MET A 56 5.23 0.01 3.56
N ILE A 57 4.65 0.54 2.48
CA ILE A 57 3.37 0.02 1.95
C ILE A 57 3.50 -1.45 1.53
N GLY A 58 4.60 -1.81 0.87
CA GLY A 58 4.90 -3.19 0.50
C GLY A 58 4.92 -4.13 1.71
N GLU A 59 5.56 -3.71 2.81
CA GLU A 59 5.59 -4.47 4.08
C GLU A 59 4.19 -4.60 4.69
N ILE A 60 3.43 -3.50 4.79
CA ILE A 60 2.06 -3.49 5.34
C ILE A 60 1.15 -4.46 4.55
N PHE A 61 1.24 -4.46 3.22
CA PHE A 61 0.45 -5.35 2.37
C PHE A 61 1.01 -6.77 2.27
N GLY A 62 2.13 -7.08 2.95
CA GLY A 62 2.75 -8.40 2.96
C GLY A 62 3.22 -8.83 1.58
N GLY A 63 3.78 -7.92 0.80
CA GLY A 63 4.24 -8.17 -0.57
C GLY A 63 3.13 -8.25 -1.62
N ARG A 64 1.86 -8.02 -1.27
CA ARG A 64 0.72 -8.00 -2.21
C ARG A 64 0.55 -6.65 -2.90
N MET A 65 1.65 -6.13 -3.43
CA MET A 65 1.72 -4.87 -4.16
C MET A 65 2.06 -5.15 -5.62
N PHE A 66 1.30 -4.57 -6.53
CA PHE A 66 1.41 -4.82 -7.98
C PHE A 66 1.52 -3.51 -8.75
N PRO A 67 2.25 -3.48 -9.88
CA PRO A 67 2.39 -2.28 -10.69
C PRO A 67 1.11 -1.99 -11.47
N LEU A 68 0.87 -0.72 -11.78
CA LEU A 68 -0.24 -0.30 -12.64
C LEU A 68 0.08 -0.53 -14.13
N THR A 69 0.25 -1.79 -14.50
CA THR A 69 0.42 -2.27 -15.87
C THR A 69 -0.61 -3.35 -16.16
N LEU A 70 -0.83 -3.70 -17.43
CA LEU A 70 -1.75 -4.78 -17.79
C LEU A 70 -1.37 -6.10 -17.10
N ALA A 71 -0.08 -6.46 -17.13
CA ALA A 71 0.44 -7.65 -16.46
C ALA A 71 0.29 -7.57 -14.92
N GLY A 72 0.51 -6.39 -14.34
CA GLY A 72 0.32 -6.17 -12.91
C GLY A 72 -1.14 -6.31 -12.47
N LEU A 73 -2.09 -5.81 -13.26
CA LEU A 73 -3.53 -5.95 -13.02
C LEU A 73 -3.99 -7.41 -13.13
N GLU A 74 -3.46 -8.16 -14.10
CA GLU A 74 -3.73 -9.59 -14.23
C GLU A 74 -3.21 -10.36 -13.00
N ALA A 75 -1.97 -10.09 -12.57
CA ALA A 75 -1.38 -10.70 -11.38
C ALA A 75 -2.14 -10.33 -10.10
N ALA A 76 -2.55 -9.07 -9.94
CA ALA A 76 -3.35 -8.61 -8.81
C ALA A 76 -4.71 -9.33 -8.75
N THR A 77 -5.39 -9.47 -9.89
CA THR A 77 -6.68 -10.16 -9.99
C THR A 77 -6.53 -11.65 -9.64
N ARG A 78 -5.47 -12.29 -10.14
CA ARG A 78 -5.12 -13.68 -9.80
C ARG A 78 -4.81 -13.84 -8.31
N GLN A 79 -4.15 -12.86 -7.69
CA GLN A 79 -3.89 -12.89 -6.25
C GLN A 79 -5.19 -12.81 -5.44
N LEU A 80 -6.14 -11.98 -5.87
CA LEU A 80 -7.44 -11.83 -5.23
C LEU A 80 -8.34 -13.06 -5.43
N SER A 81 -8.22 -13.78 -6.55
CA SER A 81 -9.03 -14.98 -6.83
C SER A 81 -8.53 -16.25 -6.15
N ARG A 82 -7.32 -16.25 -5.57
CA ARG A 82 -6.69 -17.41 -4.92
C ARG A 82 -7.32 -17.83 -3.58
N LYS A 83 -8.42 -17.22 -3.14
CA LYS A 83 -9.15 -17.66 -1.94
C LYS A 83 -10.51 -18.28 -2.29
N HIS A 84 -10.52 -19.61 -2.29
CA HIS A 84 -11.60 -20.45 -1.80
C HIS A 84 -11.05 -21.33 -0.69
#